data_AF-A0A7R9VIH1-F1
#
_entry.id   AF-A0A7R9VIH1-F1
#
_cell.length_a   1.000
_cell.length_b   1.000
_cell.length_c   1.000
_cell.angle_alpha   90.00
_cell.angle_beta   90.00
_cell.angle_gamma   90.00
#
_symmetry.space_group_name_H-M   'P 1'
#
loop_
_entity.id
_entity.type
_entity.pdbx_description
1 polymer ?
#
loop_
_entity_poly.entity_id
_entity_poly.type
_entity_poly.pdbx_seq_one_letter_code
_entity_poly.pdbx_strand_id
1 'polypeptide(L)'
;AIFGVEQDPQQPQILMSRYIMSRAEKLVVLVDCQDIVKRLYGTLPVVVNGDNWEAIGEELDDIFVGDAELWRRSNDDRSQPRGGDDPYVSPEGHNLIDI
;
A
#
# COMPACT_ATOMS: atom_id res chain seq x y z
N ALA A 1 -8.24 -1.78 28.43
CA ALA A 1 -8.77 -0.51 27.91
C ALA A 1 -8.74 -0.59 26.38
N ILE A 2 -9.80 -0.15 25.71
CA ILE A 2 -9.81 -0.02 24.24
C ILE A 2 -9.36 1.40 23.94
N PHE A 3 -8.24 1.55 23.23
CA PHE A 3 -7.75 2.84 22.77
C PHE A 3 -8.13 2.97 21.29
N GLY A 4 -9.09 3.85 21.01
CA GLY A 4 -9.41 4.24 19.63
C GLY A 4 -8.48 5.37 19.20
N VAL A 5 -7.95 5.27 17.98
CA VAL A 5 -7.27 6.39 17.32
C VAL A 5 -8.05 6.65 16.04
N GLU A 6 -8.66 7.83 15.94
CA GLU A 6 -9.22 8.29 14.67
C GLU A 6 -8.05 8.54 13.73
N GLN A 7 -8.06 7.82 12.62
CA GLN A 7 -7.06 7.96 11.57
C GLN A 7 -7.75 8.64 10.39
N ASP A 8 -7.12 9.66 9.85
CA ASP A 8 -7.42 10.20 8.51
C ASP A 8 -6.19 9.99 7.62
N PRO A 9 -5.82 8.73 7.30
CA PRO A 9 -4.68 8.49 6.46
C PRO A 9 -5.08 8.84 5.02
N GLN A 10 -4.43 9.85 4.43
CA GLN A 10 -4.48 10.06 2.98
C GLN A 10 -4.03 8.80 2.21
N GLN A 11 -3.16 7.99 2.82
CA GLN A 11 -2.75 6.66 2.36
C GLN A 11 -2.62 5.71 3.57
N PRO A 12 -3.02 4.43 3.46
CA PRO A 12 -2.94 3.49 4.58
C PRO A 12 -1.51 3.34 5.11
N GLN A 13 -1.33 3.42 6.44
CA GLN A 13 -0.05 3.20 7.12
C GLN A 13 0.25 1.70 7.20
N ILE A 14 0.59 1.07 6.07
CA ILE A 14 0.74 -0.39 5.94
C ILE A 14 1.87 -0.91 6.83
N LEU A 15 3.01 -0.22 6.87
CA LEU A 15 4.17 -0.64 7.67
C LEU A 15 3.86 -0.61 9.17
N MET A 16 3.31 0.51 9.66
CA MET A 16 2.90 0.62 11.06
C MET A 16 1.80 -0.39 11.42
N SER A 17 0.80 -0.56 10.56
CA SER A 17 -0.26 -1.57 10.76
C SER A 17 0.34 -2.97 10.89
N ARG A 18 1.23 -3.38 9.96
CA ARG A 18 1.92 -4.68 10.02
C ARG A 18 2.74 -4.84 11.30
N TYR A 19 3.45 -3.79 11.71
CA TYR A 19 4.24 -3.79 12.94
C TYR A 19 3.37 -4.03 14.18
N ILE A 20 2.26 -3.29 14.32
CA ILE A 20 1.31 -3.44 15.42
C ILE A 20 0.68 -4.83 15.39
N MET A 21 0.20 -5.28 14.22
CA MET A 21 -0.42 -6.59 14.03
C MET A 21 0.52 -7.74 14.42
N SER A 22 1.82 -7.63 14.11
CA SER A 22 2.82 -8.66 14.44
C SER A 22 3.05 -8.85 15.95
N ARG A 23 2.67 -7.85 16.76
CA ARG A 23 2.83 -7.84 18.22
C ARG A 23 1.52 -8.07 18.97
N ALA A 24 0.39 -8.00 18.27
CA ALA A 24 -0.91 -8.20 18.88
C ALA A 24 -1.13 -9.67 19.22
N GLU A 25 -1.56 -9.96 20.45
CA GLU A 25 -1.98 -11.33 20.82
C GLU A 25 -3.24 -11.74 20.05
N LYS A 26 -4.10 -10.78 19.74
CA LYS A 26 -5.36 -10.98 19.03
C LYS A 26 -5.58 -9.87 18.02
N LEU A 27 -5.94 -10.27 16.80
CA LEU A 27 -6.34 -9.36 15.73
C LEU A 27 -7.86 -9.46 15.55
N VAL A 28 -8.54 -8.32 15.62
CA VAL A 28 -9.97 -8.20 15.31
C VAL A 28 -10.10 -7.28 14.12
N VAL A 29 -10.74 -7.77 13.05
CA VAL A 29 -11.01 -6.99 11.84
C VAL A 29 -12.49 -6.63 11.82
N LEU A 30 -12.77 -5.34 11.68
CA LEU A 30 -14.13 -4.82 11.52
C LEU A 30 -14.29 -4.45 10.05
N VAL A 31 -15.28 -5.04 9.38
CA VAL A 31 -15.55 -4.84 7.95
C VAL A 31 -17.04 -4.75 7.71
N ASP A 32 -17.45 -4.00 6.69
CA ASP A 32 -18.82 -4.01 6.23
C ASP A 32 -19.12 -5.31 5.47
N CYS A 33 -20.38 -5.74 5.50
CA CYS A 33 -20.81 -6.98 4.85
C CYS A 33 -20.50 -6.99 3.34
N GLN A 34 -20.45 -5.82 2.70
CA GLN A 34 -20.15 -5.67 1.28
C GLN A 34 -18.69 -6.01 0.93
N ASP A 35 -17.77 -5.89 1.90
CA ASP A 35 -16.34 -6.16 1.70
C ASP A 35 -16.01 -7.65 1.95
N ILE A 36 -17.00 -8.46 2.33
CA ILE A 36 -16.84 -9.90 2.52
C ILE A 36 -16.97 -10.60 1.16
N VAL A 37 -15.82 -11.01 0.63
CA VAL A 37 -15.71 -11.61 -0.70
C VAL A 37 -15.33 -13.08 -0.63
N LYS A 38 -15.80 -13.89 -1.60
CA LYS A 38 -15.41 -15.31 -1.69
C LYS A 38 -13.96 -15.52 -2.12
N ARG A 39 -13.42 -14.56 -2.86
CA ARG A 39 -12.04 -14.55 -3.36
C ARG A 39 -11.55 -13.11 -3.32
N LEU A 40 -10.33 -12.88 -2.83
CA LEU A 40 -9.71 -11.57 -2.86
C LEU A 40 -9.50 -11.11 -4.30
N TYR A 41 -9.75 -9.83 -4.55
CA TYR A 41 -9.57 -9.16 -5.83
C TYR A 41 -9.28 -7.68 -5.60
N GLY A 42 -8.95 -6.97 -6.68
CA GLY A 42 -8.52 -5.58 -6.63
C GLY A 42 -7.03 -5.48 -6.39
N THR A 43 -6.60 -4.28 -6.04
CA THR A 43 -5.20 -3.91 -5.90
C THR A 43 -4.56 -4.44 -4.62
N LEU A 44 -3.41 -5.09 -4.76
CA LEU A 44 -2.55 -5.54 -3.68
C LEU A 44 -1.39 -4.55 -3.48
N PRO A 45 -1.34 -3.81 -2.37
CA PRO A 45 -0.22 -2.92 -2.08
C PRO A 45 1.03 -3.70 -1.62
N VAL A 46 2.14 -3.45 -2.31
CA VAL A 46 3.45 -4.02 -2.06
C VAL A 46 4.40 -2.93 -1.58
N VAL A 47 5.02 -3.15 -0.42
CA VAL A 47 6.03 -2.25 0.13
C VAL A 47 7.39 -2.56 -0.50
N VAL A 48 8.05 -1.57 -1.09
CA VAL A 48 9.37 -1.69 -1.69
C VAL A 48 10.35 -0.69 -1.08
N ASN A 49 11.64 -1.03 -1.09
CA ASN A 49 12.68 -0.12 -0.60
C ASN A 49 12.80 1.08 -1.54
N GLY A 50 12.79 2.30 -0.98
CA GLY A 50 12.75 3.53 -1.76
C GLY A 50 14.01 3.90 -2.52
N ASP A 51 15.15 3.23 -2.30
CA ASP A 51 16.35 3.47 -3.10
C ASP A 51 16.36 2.69 -4.43
N ASN A 52 15.53 1.64 -4.57
CA ASN A 52 15.51 0.74 -5.73
C ASN A 52 14.09 0.43 -6.22
N TRP A 53 13.16 1.35 -5.96
CA TRP A 53 11.74 1.16 -6.22
C TRP A 53 11.46 0.93 -7.72
N GLU A 54 12.15 1.63 -8.61
CA GLU A 54 11.94 1.56 -10.06
C GLU A 54 12.31 0.17 -10.60
N ALA A 55 13.52 -0.32 -10.28
CA ALA A 55 13.96 -1.64 -10.73
C ALA A 55 13.09 -2.78 -10.16
N ILE A 56 12.64 -2.67 -8.91
CA ILE A 56 11.72 -3.66 -8.32
C ILE A 56 10.35 -3.58 -8.98
N GLY A 57 9.86 -2.38 -9.32
CA GLY A 57 8.59 -2.22 -10.01
C GLY A 57 8.61 -2.81 -11.42
N GLU A 58 9.69 -2.63 -12.17
CA GLU A 58 9.88 -3.31 -13.47
C GLU A 58 9.91 -4.83 -13.34
N GLU A 59 10.59 -5.37 -12.32
CA GLU A 59 10.58 -6.83 -12.05
C GLU A 59 9.17 -7.34 -11.74
N LEU A 60 8.39 -6.57 -10.99
CA LEU A 60 7.00 -6.91 -10.69
C LEU A 60 6.11 -6.81 -11.94
N ASP A 61 6.30 -5.81 -12.80
CA ASP A 61 5.58 -5.70 -14.07
C ASP A 61 5.81 -6.92 -14.97
N ASP A 62 7.06 -7.37 -15.08
CA ASP A 62 7.44 -8.57 -15.83
C ASP A 62 6.74 -9.83 -15.30
N ILE A 63 6.58 -9.95 -13.98
CA ILE A 63 5.91 -11.09 -13.33
C ILE A 63 4.39 -11.04 -13.54
N PHE A 64 3.80 -9.85 -13.42
CA PHE A 64 2.35 -9.64 -13.43
C PHE A 64 1.79 -9.22 -14.81
N VAL A 65 2.62 -9.19 -15.84
CA VAL A 65 2.28 -9.05 -17.28
C VAL A 65 1.38 -7.84 -17.57
N GLY A 66 1.77 -6.65 -17.10
CA GLY A 66 1.12 -5.39 -17.47
C GLY A 66 -0.23 -5.08 -16.81
N ASP A 67 -0.66 -5.87 -15.82
CA ASP A 67 -1.84 -5.59 -14.99
C ASP A 67 -1.54 -4.67 -13.79
N ALA A 68 -0.27 -4.36 -13.54
CA ALA A 68 0.11 -3.55 -12.39
C ALA A 68 -0.16 -2.06 -12.64
N GLU A 69 -1.03 -1.46 -11.83
CA GLU A 69 -1.06 0.00 -11.63
C GLU A 69 0.16 0.37 -10.78
N LEU A 70 1.37 0.17 -11.34
CA LEU A 70 2.63 0.00 -10.60
C LEU A 70 2.97 1.09 -9.58
N TRP A 71 2.39 2.28 -9.69
CA TRP A 71 2.89 3.44 -8.97
C TRP A 71 1.78 4.12 -8.19
N ARG A 72 1.76 3.88 -6.87
CA ARG A 72 0.90 4.64 -5.98
C ARG A 72 1.28 6.11 -6.07
N ARG A 73 0.34 6.93 -6.53
CA ARG A 73 0.55 8.37 -6.73
C ARG A 73 0.86 9.04 -5.40
N SER A 74 1.83 9.95 -5.40
CA SER A 74 1.94 10.92 -4.34
C SER A 74 0.71 11.82 -4.34
N ASN A 75 0.36 12.35 -3.17
CA ASN A 75 -0.78 13.24 -3.03
C ASN A 75 -0.49 14.70 -3.46
N ASP A 76 0.66 14.92 -4.13
CA ASP A 76 1.01 16.22 -4.68
C ASP A 76 0.40 16.38 -6.08
N ASP A 77 -0.03 17.60 -6.40
CA ASP A 77 -0.61 18.03 -7.69
C ASP A 77 0.33 17.84 -8.91
N ARG A 78 1.52 17.27 -8.71
CA ARG A 78 2.52 16.96 -9.74
C ARG A 78 2.50 15.51 -10.22
N SER A 79 1.64 14.66 -9.64
CA SER A 79 1.61 13.24 -10.00
C SER A 79 1.09 13.02 -11.43
N GLN A 80 1.94 12.45 -12.28
CA GLN A 80 1.56 12.06 -13.65
C GLN A 80 0.64 10.83 -13.61
N PRO A 81 -0.10 10.51 -14.69
CA PRO A 81 -1.02 9.37 -14.72
C PRO A 81 -0.39 8.02 -14.33
N ARG A 82 0.93 7.91 -14.47
CA ARG A 82 1.75 6.75 -14.07
C ARG A 82 2.55 6.98 -12.77
N GLY A 83 2.10 7.84 -11.85
CA GLY A 83 2.87 8.19 -10.64
C GLY A 83 3.97 9.23 -10.90
N GLY A 84 4.50 9.29 -12.13
CA GLY A 84 5.55 10.25 -12.52
C GLY A 84 6.89 9.92 -11.89
N ASP A 85 7.80 10.89 -11.88
CA ASP A 85 9.15 10.74 -11.31
C ASP A 85 9.14 10.73 -9.76
N ASP A 86 7.98 11.00 -9.14
CA ASP A 86 7.81 11.20 -7.69
C ASP A 86 6.68 10.30 -7.12
N PRO A 87 6.85 8.97 -7.07
CA PRO A 87 5.89 8.06 -6.44
C PRO A 87 5.72 8.33 -4.94
N TYR A 88 4.62 7.83 -4.36
CA TYR A 88 4.40 7.93 -2.91
C TYR A 88 5.55 7.32 -2.11
N VAL A 89 6.02 8.05 -1.11
CA VAL A 89 7.00 7.58 -0.10
C VAL A 89 6.33 7.62 1.28
N SER A 90 6.38 6.50 1.99
CA SER A 90 5.86 6.37 3.35
C SER A 90 6.68 7.18 4.35
N PRO A 91 6.17 7.45 5.57
CA PRO A 91 6.96 8.11 6.62
C PRO A 91 8.28 7.39 6.94
N GLU A 92 8.32 6.07 6.72
CA GLU A 92 9.50 5.23 6.91
C GLU A 92 10.44 5.21 5.68
N GLY A 93 10.17 5.98 4.63
CA GLY A 93 11.02 6.06 3.44
C GLY A 93 10.82 4.95 2.41
N HIS A 94 9.66 4.28 2.41
CA HIS A 94 9.38 3.16 1.48
C HIS A 94 8.38 3.58 0.41
N ASN A 95 8.56 3.08 -0.81
CA ASN A 95 7.54 3.23 -1.85
C ASN A 95 6.49 2.13 -1.75
N LEU A 96 5.33 2.40 -2.34
CA LEU A 96 4.24 1.44 -2.46
C LEU A 96 3.92 1.22 -3.94
N ILE A 97 3.88 -0.05 -4.33
CA ILE A 97 3.54 -0.52 -5.67
C ILE A 97 2.21 -1.26 -5.58
N ASP A 98 1.29 -0.92 -6.47
CA ASP A 98 -0.08 -1.42 -6.48
C ASP A 98 -0.24 -2.41 -7.65
N ILE A 99 -0.46 -3.69 -7.32
CA ILE A 99 -0.54 -4.81 -8.30
C ILE A 99 -1.95 -5.36 -8.38
#